data_AF-G3AU04-F1
#
_entry.id   AF-G3AU04-F1
#
_cell.length_a   1.000
_cell.length_b   1.000
_cell.length_c   1.000
_cell.angle_alpha   90.00
_cell.angle_beta   90.00
_cell.angle_gamma   90.00
#
_symmetry.space_group_name_H-M   'P 1'
#
loop_
_entity.id
_entity.type
_entity.pdbx_description
1 polymer ?
#
loop_
_entity_poly.entity_id
_entity_poly.type
_entity_poly.pdbx_seq_one_letter_code
_entity_poly.pdbx_strand_id
1 'polypeptide(L)'
;MSSFTTYKKADLVTVLKKLDIHTVSKDTKKVLVDKLTVYAEKSANGAATVQKLLQELADAREEGEGEGDEDVTAVEEEVEVIETEDDDEEGDEEEDEEEGEEDDQEDKDYNAPPPLNFRAVFDPVLQYYEQFVDRVYECTDKIGVTYTDYSAQLRQQLSSTVTLNYLELILEFAVYLAYYVPLVPLNKNALIPQVVLDNVPFLATSTLPSAQVTTLFAYDPLITLVFWLLTSIAFPLVLSYFFNFTRRIFEFEEDTVLFRVYAFDPFIFALSKIFVYYLVEQSAFVNYSTGTCWLATTTNHILAHLGIYNTFTAVLGNWPYVIGGGNALIALYSQFEEY
;
A
#
# COMPACT_ATOMS: atom_id res chain seq x y z
N MET A 1 9.00 46.92 -5.63
CA MET A 1 8.14 46.74 -4.44
C MET A 1 7.06 45.74 -4.83
N SER A 2 7.28 44.48 -4.48
CA SER A 2 6.59 43.30 -5.02
C SER A 2 5.23 43.05 -4.35
N SER A 3 4.17 43.13 -5.16
CA SER A 3 2.76 42.96 -4.77
C SER A 3 2.36 41.48 -4.54
N PHE A 4 3.17 40.70 -3.82
CA PHE A 4 2.82 39.30 -3.49
C PHE A 4 2.10 39.17 -2.15
N THR A 5 1.98 40.28 -1.40
CA THR A 5 1.28 40.35 -0.10
C THR A 5 -0.24 40.23 -0.22
N THR A 6 -0.79 40.48 -1.41
CA THR A 6 -2.23 40.43 -1.69
C THR A 6 -2.78 39.01 -1.84
N TYR A 7 -1.92 38.02 -2.14
CA TYR A 7 -2.34 36.63 -2.37
C TYR A 7 -2.53 35.85 -1.05
N LYS A 8 -3.34 34.78 -1.06
CA LYS A 8 -3.59 33.95 0.12
C LYS A 8 -2.37 33.08 0.42
N LYS A 9 -2.22 32.65 1.69
CA LYS A 9 -1.11 31.78 2.12
C LYS A 9 -1.07 30.48 1.30
N ALA A 10 -2.23 29.89 1.01
CA ALA A 10 -2.36 28.68 0.19
C ALA A 10 -1.78 28.85 -1.23
N ASP A 11 -2.14 29.95 -1.91
CA ASP A 11 -1.67 30.24 -3.27
C ASP A 11 -0.15 30.39 -3.31
N LEU A 12 0.43 31.06 -2.31
CA LEU A 12 1.88 31.24 -2.19
C LEU A 12 2.59 29.90 -1.98
N VAL A 13 2.01 28.98 -1.19
CA VAL A 13 2.56 27.62 -1.01
C VAL A 13 2.50 26.82 -2.31
N THR A 14 1.38 26.87 -3.04
CA THR A 14 1.22 26.16 -4.32
C THR A 14 2.22 26.65 -5.36
N VAL A 15 2.44 27.97 -5.44
CA VAL A 15 3.44 28.54 -6.36
C VAL A 15 4.86 28.18 -5.94
N LEU A 16 5.19 28.20 -4.65
CA LEU A 16 6.50 27.77 -4.17
C LEU A 16 6.77 26.28 -4.45
N LYS A 17 5.77 25.41 -4.31
CA LYS A 17 5.85 23.99 -4.72
C LYS A 17 6.06 23.84 -6.22
N LYS A 18 5.34 24.59 -7.06
CA LYS A 18 5.52 24.58 -8.53
C LYS A 18 6.91 25.08 -8.97
N LEU A 19 7.57 25.90 -8.15
CA LEU A 19 8.92 26.43 -8.38
C LEU A 19 10.03 25.59 -7.74
N ASP A 20 9.69 24.43 -7.14
CA ASP A 20 10.61 23.54 -6.43
C ASP A 20 11.36 24.23 -5.27
N ILE A 21 10.67 25.15 -4.57
CA ILE A 21 11.20 25.86 -3.41
C ILE A 21 10.59 25.28 -2.14
N HIS A 22 11.44 24.86 -1.22
CA HIS A 22 11.02 24.20 0.02
C HIS A 22 10.14 25.10 0.92
N THR A 23 8.98 24.58 1.31
CA THR A 23 8.02 25.21 2.24
C THR A 23 7.80 24.32 3.46
N VAL A 24 7.81 24.91 4.66
CA VAL A 24 7.49 24.25 5.94
C VAL A 24 6.08 24.68 6.37
N SER A 25 5.31 23.81 7.03
CA SER A 25 3.96 24.11 7.52
C SER A 25 3.90 25.34 8.45
N LYS A 26 4.96 25.53 9.25
CA LYS A 26 5.16 26.68 10.14
C LYS A 26 5.58 27.98 9.42
N ASP A 27 5.83 27.96 8.11
CA ASP A 27 6.19 29.18 7.38
C ASP A 27 5.05 30.20 7.44
N THR A 28 5.36 31.40 7.91
CA THR A 28 4.41 32.52 7.95
C THR A 28 4.23 33.10 6.55
N LYS A 29 3.10 33.78 6.31
CA LYS A 29 2.83 34.44 5.02
C LYS A 29 3.97 35.39 4.61
N LYS A 30 4.61 36.04 5.58
CA LYS A 30 5.76 36.92 5.37
C LYS A 30 6.97 36.14 4.82
N VAL A 31 7.31 35.01 5.43
CA VAL A 31 8.42 34.14 5.00
C VAL A 31 8.19 33.59 3.59
N LEU A 32 6.95 33.22 3.24
CA LEU A 32 6.62 32.74 1.90
C LEU A 32 6.75 33.83 0.83
N VAL A 33 6.31 35.06 1.16
CA VAL A 33 6.51 36.23 0.28
C VAL A 33 8.00 36.51 0.11
N ASP A 34 8.79 36.47 1.18
CA ASP A 34 10.24 36.71 1.14
C ASP A 34 10.98 35.66 0.30
N LYS A 35 10.56 34.38 0.35
CA LYS A 35 11.11 33.34 -0.53
C LYS A 35 10.80 33.59 -2.01
N LEU A 36 9.59 34.04 -2.32
CA LEU A 36 9.17 34.36 -3.70
C LEU A 36 9.86 35.63 -4.23
N THR A 37 10.07 36.65 -3.40
CA THR A 37 10.80 37.87 -3.80
C THR A 37 12.26 37.56 -4.07
N VAL A 38 12.91 36.77 -3.22
CA VAL A 38 14.29 36.31 -3.44
C VAL A 38 14.41 35.51 -4.74
N TYR A 39 13.43 34.64 -5.05
CA TYR A 39 13.42 33.91 -6.32
C TYR A 39 13.19 34.83 -7.52
N ALA A 40 12.28 35.80 -7.39
CA ALA A 40 11.96 36.77 -8.43
C ALA A 40 13.15 37.68 -8.78
N GLU A 41 13.99 38.02 -7.80
CA GLU A 41 15.19 38.84 -7.97
C GLU A 41 16.39 38.04 -8.51
N LYS A 42 16.50 36.76 -8.15
CA LYS A 42 17.65 35.90 -8.52
C LYS A 42 17.55 35.34 -9.93
N SER A 43 16.35 35.20 -10.49
CA SER A 43 16.10 34.59 -11.80
C SER A 43 15.80 35.65 -12.85
N ALA A 44 16.45 35.59 -14.02
CA ALA A 44 16.32 36.59 -15.09
C ALA A 44 14.86 36.84 -15.57
N ASN A 45 13.95 35.88 -15.37
CA ASN A 45 12.51 35.97 -15.65
C ASN A 45 11.63 35.63 -14.42
N GLY A 46 12.21 35.57 -13.21
CA GLY A 46 11.54 35.01 -12.02
C GLY A 46 10.26 35.74 -11.64
N ALA A 47 10.25 37.07 -11.70
CA ALA A 47 9.06 37.87 -11.41
C ALA A 47 7.90 37.60 -12.37
N ALA A 48 8.19 37.44 -13.67
CA ALA A 48 7.17 37.15 -14.68
C ALA A 48 6.62 35.72 -14.57
N THR A 49 7.47 34.75 -14.21
CA THR A 49 7.05 33.36 -13.96
C THR A 49 6.16 33.26 -12.72
N VAL A 50 6.53 33.92 -11.62
CA VAL A 50 5.71 33.95 -10.39
C VAL A 50 4.35 34.62 -10.66
N GLN A 51 4.33 35.75 -11.37
CA GLN A 51 3.08 36.42 -11.74
C GLN A 51 2.20 35.58 -12.66
N LYS A 52 2.78 34.88 -13.64
CA LYS A 52 2.03 33.99 -14.54
C LYS A 52 1.38 32.83 -13.77
N LEU A 53 2.10 32.22 -12.84
CA LEU A 53 1.59 31.12 -12.02
C LEU A 53 0.50 31.58 -11.03
N LEU A 54 0.63 32.79 -10.49
CA LEU A 54 -0.39 33.39 -9.64
C LEU A 54 -1.64 33.80 -10.44
N GLN A 55 -1.47 34.27 -11.68
CA GLN A 55 -2.58 34.61 -12.57
C GLN A 55 -3.33 33.36 -13.02
N GLU A 56 -2.62 32.29 -13.41
CA GLU A 56 -3.22 31.00 -13.78
C GLU A 56 -4.06 30.40 -12.64
N LEU A 57 -3.62 30.57 -11.39
CA LEU A 57 -4.39 30.16 -10.20
C LEU A 57 -5.58 31.08 -9.91
N ALA A 58 -5.51 32.35 -10.29
CA ALA A 58 -6.63 33.28 -10.17
C ALA A 58 -7.69 33.05 -11.26
N ASP A 59 -7.25 32.83 -12.50
CA ASP A 59 -8.12 32.57 -13.66
C ASP A 59 -8.85 31.24 -13.50
N ALA A 60 -8.17 30.19 -13.03
CA ALA A 60 -8.80 28.89 -12.69
C ALA A 60 -9.86 28.99 -11.58
N ARG A 61 -9.87 30.10 -10.83
CA ARG A 61 -10.87 30.37 -9.79
C ARG A 61 -12.02 31.24 -10.28
N GLU A 62 -11.79 32.08 -11.29
CA GLU A 62 -12.83 32.93 -11.90
C GLU A 62 -13.64 32.18 -12.97
N GLU A 63 -13.07 31.17 -13.64
CA GLU A 63 -13.78 30.31 -14.61
C GLU A 63 -14.68 29.24 -13.94
N GLY A 64 -14.75 29.20 -12.61
CA GLY A 64 -15.49 28.21 -11.82
C GLY A 64 -16.89 28.60 -11.34
N GLU A 65 -17.47 29.72 -11.77
CA GLU A 65 -18.87 30.08 -11.46
C GLU A 65 -19.81 29.81 -12.66
N GLY A 66 -20.15 28.54 -12.87
CA GLY A 66 -21.10 28.14 -13.91
C GLY A 66 -21.44 26.65 -13.91
N GLU A 67 -22.22 26.22 -12.91
CA GLU A 67 -23.01 24.97 -12.81
C GLU A 67 -22.46 23.68 -13.46
N GLY A 68 -22.00 22.75 -12.62
CA GLY A 68 -21.90 21.33 -12.95
C GLY A 68 -20.88 20.60 -12.09
N ASP A 69 -21.32 19.99 -10.99
CA ASP A 69 -20.53 19.09 -10.14
C ASP A 69 -19.88 17.95 -10.97
N GLU A 70 -18.56 18.00 -11.13
CA GLU A 70 -17.70 16.83 -11.32
C GLU A 70 -16.43 16.97 -10.48
N ASP A 71 -16.50 16.40 -9.28
CA ASP A 71 -15.49 15.57 -8.64
C ASP A 71 -14.04 16.12 -8.54
N VAL A 72 -13.89 17.13 -7.67
CA VAL A 72 -12.65 17.25 -6.89
C VAL A 72 -12.74 16.17 -5.81
N THR A 73 -12.03 15.05 -6.00
CA THR A 73 -11.87 14.02 -4.98
C THR A 73 -11.37 14.65 -3.68
N ALA A 74 -12.33 14.88 -2.77
CA ALA A 74 -12.12 15.25 -1.41
C ALA A 74 -11.40 14.08 -0.73
N VAL A 75 -10.11 14.28 -0.47
CA VAL A 75 -9.45 13.58 0.62
C VAL A 75 -10.11 14.11 1.89
N GLU A 76 -11.13 13.39 2.38
CA GLU A 76 -11.53 13.45 3.78
C GLU A 76 -10.37 12.90 4.61
N GLU A 77 -9.40 13.76 4.92
CA GLU A 77 -8.63 13.63 6.15
C GLU A 77 -9.35 14.53 7.16
N GLU A 78 -9.97 13.89 8.17
CA GLU A 78 -10.49 14.56 9.35
C GLU A 78 -9.39 15.45 9.94
N VAL A 79 -9.44 16.74 9.61
CA VAL A 79 -8.79 17.76 10.42
C VAL A 79 -9.70 17.93 11.62
N GLU A 80 -9.41 17.20 12.70
CA GLU A 80 -9.86 17.59 14.03
C GLU A 80 -9.44 19.04 14.26
N VAL A 81 -10.41 19.94 14.10
CA VAL A 81 -10.32 21.32 14.58
C VAL A 81 -10.34 21.22 16.09
N ILE A 82 -9.16 21.12 16.69
CA ILE A 82 -9.00 21.46 18.10
C ILE A 82 -9.13 22.98 18.17
N GLU A 83 -10.32 23.43 18.55
CA GLU A 83 -10.54 24.76 19.13
C GLU A 83 -9.66 24.85 20.39
N THR A 84 -8.50 25.51 20.28
CA THR A 84 -7.87 26.13 21.45
C THR A 84 -8.34 27.58 21.48
N GLU A 85 -9.35 27.83 22.30
CA GLU A 85 -9.50 29.10 23.00
C GLU A 85 -8.18 29.34 23.78
N ASP A 86 -7.37 30.29 23.32
CA ASP A 86 -6.36 30.93 24.18
C ASP A 86 -6.81 32.39 24.37
N ASP A 87 -7.69 32.51 25.35
CA ASP A 87 -7.74 33.62 26.30
C ASP A 87 -6.44 33.52 27.13
N ASP A 88 -5.64 34.58 27.21
CA ASP A 88 -4.91 34.98 28.43
C ASP A 88 -3.95 36.15 28.13
N GLU A 89 -4.50 37.33 28.45
CA GLU A 89 -3.95 38.34 29.36
C GLU A 89 -2.52 38.88 29.12
N GLU A 90 -2.49 40.12 28.64
CA GLU A 90 -1.42 41.08 28.94
C GLU A 90 -1.37 41.31 30.46
N GLY A 91 -0.27 40.90 31.10
CA GLY A 91 0.03 41.18 32.50
C GLY A 91 1.31 41.99 32.64
N ASP A 92 1.14 43.30 32.86
CA ASP A 92 2.15 44.26 33.32
C ASP A 92 2.82 43.76 34.61
N GLU A 93 4.15 43.63 34.60
CA GLU A 93 4.96 43.46 35.81
C GLU A 93 5.24 44.86 36.41
N GLU A 94 4.37 45.32 37.32
CA GLU A 94 4.72 46.38 38.26
C GLU A 94 5.46 45.82 39.49
N GLU A 95 6.51 46.56 39.81
CA GLU A 95 7.39 46.56 40.97
C GLU A 95 6.66 46.32 42.29
N ASP A 96 7.25 45.48 43.16
CA ASP A 96 7.19 45.73 44.60
C ASP A 96 8.51 45.34 45.27
N GLU A 97 9.12 46.38 45.84
CA GLU A 97 10.30 46.38 46.68
C GLU A 97 9.98 45.73 48.04
N GLU A 98 10.95 45.00 48.62
CA GLU A 98 11.38 45.13 50.02
C GLU A 98 12.27 43.93 50.41
N GLU A 99 13.55 44.17 50.69
CA GLU A 99 14.12 43.90 52.02
C GLU A 99 15.49 44.57 52.14
N GLY A 100 15.65 45.29 53.25
CA GLY A 100 16.72 46.24 53.47
C GLY A 100 17.95 45.73 54.22
N GLU A 101 18.66 46.76 54.70
CA GLU A 101 19.74 46.82 55.67
C GLU A 101 21.19 46.88 55.16
N GLU A 102 21.74 48.04 55.51
CA GLU A 102 23.08 48.59 55.38
C GLU A 102 24.15 47.71 56.08
N ASP A 103 25.35 47.59 55.49
CA ASP A 103 26.58 48.10 56.11
C ASP A 103 27.83 47.74 55.28
N ASP A 104 28.52 48.78 54.80
CA ASP A 104 29.93 49.06 55.02
C ASP A 104 30.97 47.91 55.01
N GLN A 105 31.81 47.88 53.96
CA GLN A 105 33.27 48.14 54.01
C GLN A 105 34.05 47.42 52.91
N GLU A 106 34.98 48.19 52.31
CA GLU A 106 36.02 47.73 51.40
C GLU A 106 36.84 46.59 52.00
N ASP A 107 36.99 45.47 51.27
CA ASP A 107 38.16 44.62 51.45
C ASP A 107 38.68 43.99 50.14
N LYS A 108 40.01 43.97 50.07
CA LYS A 108 40.85 43.72 48.89
C LYS A 108 41.01 42.23 48.58
N ASP A 109 41.31 41.97 47.31
CA ASP A 109 41.99 40.78 46.78
C ASP A 109 41.31 39.42 46.94
N TYR A 110 40.27 39.17 46.14
CA TYR A 110 39.95 37.81 45.68
C TYR A 110 39.88 37.74 44.15
N ASN A 111 41.03 37.42 43.53
CA ASN A 111 41.08 37.01 42.13
C ASN A 111 40.60 35.56 42.04
N ALA A 112 39.28 35.35 41.96
CA ALA A 112 38.75 34.05 41.56
C ALA A 112 39.33 33.71 40.17
N PRO A 113 39.94 32.52 39.95
CA PRO A 113 40.30 32.12 38.60
C PRO A 113 39.04 32.17 37.73
N PRO A 114 39.14 32.59 36.45
CA PRO A 114 37.97 32.71 35.59
C PRO A 114 37.16 31.41 35.65
N PRO A 115 35.81 31.48 35.74
CA PRO A 115 35.00 30.28 35.86
C PRO A 115 35.40 29.32 34.73
N LEU A 116 35.78 28.10 35.10
CA LEU A 116 36.12 27.07 34.14
C LEU A 116 34.96 26.99 33.14
N ASN A 117 35.22 27.36 31.89
CA ASN A 117 34.24 27.37 30.81
C ASN A 117 33.89 25.93 30.43
N PHE A 118 33.13 25.24 31.30
CA PHE A 118 32.53 23.95 30.98
C PHE A 118 31.56 24.09 29.79
N ARG A 119 30.99 25.28 29.55
CA ARG A 119 30.19 25.62 28.36
C ARG A 119 30.88 25.26 27.04
N ALA A 120 32.17 25.56 26.86
CA ALA A 120 32.85 25.33 25.59
C ALA A 120 33.09 23.85 25.25
N VAL A 121 33.07 22.95 26.25
CA VAL A 121 33.23 21.50 26.07
C VAL A 121 31.87 20.81 26.02
N PHE A 122 30.87 21.33 26.74
CA PHE A 122 29.51 20.83 26.71
C PHE A 122 28.73 21.26 25.47
N ASP A 123 28.98 22.45 24.90
CA ASP A 123 28.32 22.93 23.68
C ASP A 123 28.53 22.03 22.45
N PRO A 124 29.75 21.56 22.11
CA PRO A 124 29.90 20.63 20.99
C PRO A 124 29.24 19.28 21.27
N VAL A 125 29.26 18.79 22.52
CA VAL A 125 28.59 17.53 22.90
C VAL A 125 27.07 17.67 22.83
N LEU A 126 26.53 18.81 23.25
CA LEU A 126 25.13 19.16 23.17
C LEU A 126 24.68 19.26 21.70
N GLN A 127 25.47 19.92 20.84
CA GLN A 127 25.19 19.98 19.40
C GLN A 127 25.25 18.60 18.73
N TYR A 128 26.18 17.73 19.11
CA TYR A 128 26.20 16.35 18.61
C TYR A 128 24.98 15.54 19.08
N TYR A 129 24.53 15.77 20.31
CA TYR A 129 23.34 15.13 20.86
C TYR A 129 22.07 15.64 20.16
N GLU A 130 21.92 16.94 19.96
CA GLU A 130 20.81 17.55 19.22
C GLU A 130 20.77 17.05 17.77
N GLN A 131 21.91 17.02 17.06
CA GLN A 131 21.98 16.46 15.71
C GLN A 131 21.68 14.96 15.65
N PHE A 132 22.03 14.21 16.69
CA PHE A 132 21.71 12.79 16.78
C PHE A 132 20.21 12.58 17.01
N VAL A 133 19.63 13.33 17.94
CA VAL A 133 18.19 13.32 18.25
C VAL A 133 17.38 13.75 17.02
N ASP A 134 17.77 14.82 16.34
CA ASP A 134 17.15 15.26 15.09
C ASP A 134 17.23 14.20 13.99
N ARG A 135 18.36 13.50 13.84
CA ARG A 135 18.47 12.37 12.90
C ARG A 135 17.57 11.20 13.29
N VAL A 136 17.39 10.93 14.58
CA VAL A 136 16.49 9.88 15.05
C VAL A 136 15.05 10.27 14.78
N TYR A 137 14.66 11.53 15.00
CA TYR A 137 13.33 12.03 14.64
C TYR A 137 13.10 11.99 13.13
N GLU A 138 14.05 12.47 12.32
CA GLU A 138 13.94 12.36 10.85
C GLU A 138 13.86 10.91 10.37
N CYS A 139 14.58 9.98 11.01
CA CYS A 139 14.50 8.56 10.66
C CYS A 139 13.14 7.98 11.05
N THR A 140 12.64 8.33 12.23
CA THR A 140 11.32 7.89 12.73
C THR A 140 10.20 8.46 11.87
N ASP A 141 10.26 9.73 11.48
CA ASP A 141 9.29 10.37 10.59
C ASP A 141 9.35 9.78 9.18
N LYS A 142 10.55 9.53 8.64
CA LYS A 142 10.68 8.86 7.33
C LYS A 142 10.12 7.46 7.37
N ILE A 143 10.38 6.68 8.42
CA ILE A 143 9.80 5.34 8.58
C ILE A 143 8.29 5.42 8.80
N GLY A 144 7.81 6.41 9.56
CA GLY A 144 6.39 6.66 9.82
C GLY A 144 5.63 6.97 8.54
N VAL A 145 6.07 7.98 7.79
CA VAL A 145 5.49 8.37 6.49
C VAL A 145 5.58 7.24 5.48
N THR A 146 6.73 6.56 5.41
CA THR A 146 6.88 5.39 4.53
C THR A 146 5.90 4.28 4.95
N TYR A 147 5.76 4.00 6.23
CA TYR A 147 4.84 2.98 6.72
C TYR A 147 3.39 3.33 6.40
N THR A 148 2.97 4.59 6.61
CA THR A 148 1.60 5.03 6.31
C THR A 148 1.31 4.99 4.81
N ASP A 149 2.24 5.45 3.98
CA ASP A 149 2.07 5.47 2.52
C ASP A 149 2.03 4.05 1.95
N TYR A 150 2.94 3.18 2.38
CA TYR A 150 2.92 1.77 1.97
C TYR A 150 1.70 1.03 2.51
N SER A 151 1.25 1.33 3.74
CA SER A 151 0.03 0.76 4.31
C SER A 151 -1.22 1.19 3.52
N ALA A 152 -1.32 2.47 3.16
CA ALA A 152 -2.41 3.00 2.35
C ALA A 152 -2.44 2.39 0.94
N GLN A 153 -1.28 2.32 0.28
CA GLN A 153 -1.15 1.66 -1.02
C GLN A 153 -1.50 0.17 -0.94
N LEU A 154 -1.02 -0.53 0.08
CA LEU A 154 -1.29 -1.95 0.30
C LEU A 154 -2.78 -2.18 0.58
N ARG A 155 -3.43 -1.31 1.35
CA ARG A 155 -4.89 -1.33 1.57
C ARG A 155 -5.64 -1.16 0.25
N GLN A 156 -5.29 -0.15 -0.55
CA GLN A 156 -5.93 0.11 -1.84
C GLN A 156 -5.75 -1.05 -2.83
N GLN A 157 -4.56 -1.66 -2.83
CA GLN A 157 -4.29 -2.83 -3.68
C GLN A 157 -5.04 -4.06 -3.18
N LEU A 158 -5.08 -4.33 -1.87
CA LEU A 158 -5.79 -5.46 -1.28
C LEU A 158 -7.32 -5.34 -1.40
N SER A 159 -7.85 -4.11 -1.43
CA SER A 159 -9.28 -3.86 -1.64
C SER A 159 -9.69 -3.97 -3.11
N SER A 160 -8.73 -4.04 -4.05
CA SER A 160 -9.04 -4.26 -5.45
C SER A 160 -9.63 -5.66 -5.68
N THR A 161 -10.74 -5.71 -6.40
CA THR A 161 -11.45 -6.95 -6.77
C THR A 161 -10.57 -7.94 -7.54
N VAL A 162 -9.62 -7.42 -8.32
CA VAL A 162 -8.63 -8.23 -9.04
C VAL A 162 -7.65 -8.89 -8.04
N THR A 163 -7.16 -8.15 -7.06
CA THR A 163 -6.25 -8.66 -6.03
C THR A 163 -6.91 -9.70 -5.15
N LEU A 164 -8.18 -9.52 -4.79
CA LEU A 164 -8.94 -10.51 -4.01
C LEU A 164 -9.07 -11.85 -4.76
N ASN A 165 -9.32 -11.82 -6.06
CA ASN A 165 -9.33 -13.02 -6.90
C ASN A 165 -7.95 -13.70 -6.95
N TYR A 166 -6.86 -12.93 -7.03
CA TYR A 166 -5.51 -13.50 -6.98
C TYR A 166 -5.17 -14.07 -5.60
N LEU A 167 -5.59 -13.41 -4.53
CA LEU A 167 -5.38 -13.88 -3.16
C LEU A 167 -6.09 -15.21 -2.93
N GLU A 168 -7.31 -15.37 -3.44
CA GLU A 168 -8.02 -16.65 -3.44
C GLU A 168 -7.21 -17.74 -4.14
N LEU A 169 -6.66 -17.47 -5.34
CA LEU A 169 -5.82 -18.43 -6.06
C LEU A 169 -4.53 -18.78 -5.31
N ILE A 170 -3.89 -17.79 -4.67
CA ILE A 170 -2.68 -18.00 -3.87
C ILE A 170 -2.99 -18.88 -2.67
N LEU A 171 -4.12 -18.63 -1.99
CA LEU A 171 -4.52 -19.46 -0.86
C LEU A 171 -4.86 -20.90 -1.31
N GLU A 172 -5.56 -21.08 -2.43
CA GLU A 172 -5.81 -22.42 -3.00
C GLU A 172 -4.51 -23.15 -3.31
N PHE A 173 -3.55 -22.45 -3.91
CA PHE A 173 -2.23 -23.00 -4.19
C PHE A 173 -1.46 -23.34 -2.90
N ALA A 174 -1.58 -22.52 -1.85
CA ALA A 174 -1.01 -22.82 -0.54
C ALA A 174 -1.63 -24.09 0.08
N VAL A 175 -2.95 -24.28 -0.04
CA VAL A 175 -3.63 -25.51 0.39
C VAL A 175 -3.17 -26.71 -0.46
N TYR A 176 -3.01 -26.55 -1.77
CA TYR A 176 -2.45 -27.56 -2.66
C TYR A 176 -1.04 -28.00 -2.20
N LEU A 177 -0.16 -27.04 -1.90
CA LEU A 177 1.18 -27.34 -1.38
C LEU A 177 1.10 -28.05 -0.03
N ALA A 178 0.26 -27.59 0.89
CA ALA A 178 0.09 -28.22 2.20
C ALA A 178 -0.46 -29.66 2.11
N TYR A 179 -1.30 -29.94 1.13
CA TYR A 179 -1.89 -31.27 0.92
C TYR A 179 -0.89 -32.27 0.32
N TYR A 180 -0.10 -31.85 -0.68
CA TYR A 180 0.80 -32.76 -1.40
C TYR A 180 2.26 -32.76 -0.94
N VAL A 181 2.68 -31.80 -0.12
CA VAL A 181 4.04 -31.76 0.45
C VAL A 181 4.02 -32.30 1.89
N PRO A 182 4.29 -33.61 2.09
CA PRO A 182 4.36 -34.15 3.43
C PRO A 182 5.58 -33.61 4.18
N LEU A 183 5.41 -33.43 5.49
CA LEU A 183 6.50 -33.16 6.41
C LEU A 183 7.17 -34.47 6.80
N VAL A 184 8.39 -34.67 6.32
CA VAL A 184 9.20 -35.87 6.54
C VAL A 184 10.44 -35.48 7.32
N PRO A 185 10.90 -36.30 8.30
CA PRO A 185 12.12 -36.00 9.03
C PRO A 185 13.32 -35.86 8.07
N LEU A 186 14.23 -34.96 8.40
CA LEU A 186 15.35 -34.54 7.53
C LEU A 186 16.17 -35.71 7.00
N ASN A 187 16.39 -36.73 7.82
CA ASN A 187 17.14 -37.94 7.47
C ASN A 187 16.49 -38.81 6.37
N LYS A 188 15.18 -38.65 6.12
CA LYS A 188 14.41 -39.40 5.12
C LYS A 188 14.04 -38.55 3.90
N ASN A 189 14.49 -37.31 3.84
CA ASN A 189 14.16 -36.41 2.75
C ASN A 189 14.90 -36.81 1.47
N ALA A 190 14.16 -37.19 0.43
CA ALA A 190 14.71 -37.59 -0.86
C ALA A 190 15.49 -36.49 -1.60
N LEU A 191 15.35 -35.21 -1.19
CA LEU A 191 16.16 -34.11 -1.71
C LEU A 191 17.62 -34.16 -1.25
N ILE A 192 17.90 -34.81 -0.12
CA ILE A 192 19.25 -34.85 0.45
C ILE A 192 19.96 -36.06 -0.15
N PRO A 193 21.02 -35.88 -0.96
CA PRO A 193 21.75 -37.00 -1.52
C PRO A 193 22.32 -37.90 -0.42
N GLN A 194 22.28 -39.21 -0.62
CA GLN A 194 22.79 -40.19 0.33
C GLN A 194 24.24 -39.89 0.77
N VAL A 195 25.07 -39.40 -0.16
CA VAL A 195 26.46 -38.99 0.10
C VAL A 195 26.56 -37.90 1.18
N VAL A 196 25.59 -36.98 1.27
CA VAL A 196 25.58 -35.92 2.29
C VAL A 196 25.15 -36.48 3.65
N LEU A 197 24.19 -37.40 3.66
CA LEU A 197 23.75 -38.09 4.87
C LEU A 197 24.88 -38.93 5.48
N ASP A 198 25.67 -39.60 4.65
CA ASP A 198 26.77 -40.46 5.10
C ASP A 198 27.98 -39.66 5.64
N ASN A 199 28.18 -38.42 5.16
CA ASN A 199 29.31 -37.57 5.56
C ASN A 199 29.00 -36.60 6.70
N VAL A 200 27.73 -36.32 7.00
CA VAL A 200 27.33 -35.40 8.07
C VAL A 200 26.47 -36.11 9.12
N PRO A 201 27.06 -36.53 10.26
CA PRO A 201 26.37 -37.32 11.28
C PRO A 201 25.11 -36.64 11.82
N PHE A 202 25.13 -35.30 11.91
CA PHE A 202 23.99 -34.50 12.36
C PHE A 202 22.76 -34.69 11.46
N LEU A 203 22.92 -34.72 10.13
CA LEU A 203 21.81 -34.89 9.20
C LEU A 203 21.25 -36.32 9.22
N ALA A 204 22.12 -37.32 9.43
CA ALA A 204 21.69 -38.72 9.53
C ALA A 204 20.82 -38.99 10.77
N THR A 205 21.11 -38.33 11.89
CA THR A 205 20.36 -38.50 13.15
C THR A 205 19.23 -37.48 13.35
N SER A 206 19.19 -36.41 12.56
CA SER A 206 18.20 -35.34 12.74
C SER A 206 16.78 -35.80 12.38
N THR A 207 15.87 -35.61 13.33
CA THR A 207 14.42 -35.84 13.17
C THR A 207 13.65 -34.55 12.89
N LEU A 208 14.35 -33.44 12.60
CA LEU A 208 13.72 -32.17 12.31
C LEU A 208 12.76 -32.30 11.11
N PRO A 209 11.54 -31.75 11.20
CA PRO A 209 10.58 -31.82 10.10
C PRO A 209 11.13 -31.05 8.90
N SER A 210 11.07 -31.68 7.73
CA SER A 210 11.49 -31.08 6.47
C SER A 210 10.44 -31.32 5.40
N ALA A 211 10.24 -30.35 4.51
CA ALA A 211 9.30 -30.47 3.41
C ALA A 211 9.87 -31.39 2.33
N GLN A 212 9.14 -32.46 1.98
CA GLN A 212 9.53 -33.34 0.89
C GLN A 212 8.95 -32.85 -0.45
N VAL A 213 9.62 -31.89 -1.09
CA VAL A 213 9.17 -31.27 -2.35
C VAL A 213 9.16 -32.26 -3.53
N THR A 214 9.92 -33.36 -3.44
CA THR A 214 9.96 -34.38 -4.52
C THR A 214 8.59 -34.98 -4.82
N THR A 215 7.67 -35.00 -3.84
CA THR A 215 6.32 -35.54 -4.04
C THR A 215 5.53 -34.74 -5.06
N LEU A 216 5.81 -33.44 -5.25
CA LEU A 216 5.12 -32.61 -6.25
C LEU A 216 5.36 -33.06 -7.70
N PHE A 217 6.42 -33.83 -7.95
CA PHE A 217 6.71 -34.40 -9.27
C PHE A 217 6.09 -35.79 -9.48
N ALA A 218 5.37 -36.33 -8.50
CA ALA A 218 4.58 -37.54 -8.68
C ALA A 218 3.40 -37.28 -9.64
N TYR A 219 2.79 -38.37 -10.13
CA TYR A 219 1.71 -38.30 -11.10
C TYR A 219 0.48 -37.54 -10.58
N ASP A 220 -0.05 -37.92 -9.42
CA ASP A 220 -1.29 -37.34 -8.88
C ASP A 220 -1.18 -35.84 -8.62
N PRO A 221 -0.13 -35.31 -7.95
CA PRO A 221 0.02 -33.87 -7.74
C PRO A 221 0.15 -33.11 -9.07
N LEU A 222 0.89 -33.64 -10.04
CA LEU A 222 1.06 -33.00 -11.34
C LEU A 222 -0.26 -32.91 -12.09
N ILE A 223 -1.03 -34.00 -12.15
CA ILE A 223 -2.36 -34.00 -12.77
C ILE A 223 -3.31 -33.04 -12.04
N THR A 224 -3.33 -33.07 -10.70
CA THR A 224 -4.13 -32.12 -9.91
C THR A 224 -3.75 -30.68 -10.19
N LEU A 225 -2.45 -30.36 -10.29
CA LEU A 225 -1.98 -29.02 -10.63
C LEU A 225 -2.43 -28.59 -12.02
N VAL A 226 -2.32 -29.48 -13.02
CA VAL A 226 -2.76 -29.20 -14.39
C VAL A 226 -4.26 -28.94 -14.43
N PHE A 227 -5.06 -29.78 -13.78
CA PHE A 227 -6.50 -29.58 -13.72
C PHE A 227 -6.87 -28.31 -12.95
N TRP A 228 -6.22 -28.03 -11.82
CA TRP A 228 -6.40 -26.78 -11.09
C TRP A 228 -6.07 -25.54 -11.95
N LEU A 229 -4.94 -25.53 -12.67
CA LEU A 229 -4.59 -24.45 -13.59
C LEU A 229 -5.66 -24.28 -14.68
N LEU A 230 -6.21 -25.37 -15.21
CA LEU A 230 -7.25 -25.31 -16.22
C LEU A 230 -8.58 -24.82 -15.67
N THR A 231 -9.03 -25.35 -14.53
CA THR A 231 -10.37 -25.11 -13.98
C THR A 231 -10.47 -23.84 -13.14
N SER A 232 -9.42 -23.50 -12.38
CA SER A 232 -9.41 -22.34 -11.49
C SER A 232 -8.86 -21.07 -12.14
N ILE A 233 -8.06 -21.20 -13.21
CA ILE A 233 -7.40 -20.05 -13.86
C ILE A 233 -7.78 -19.94 -15.34
N ALA A 234 -7.37 -20.90 -16.17
CA ALA A 234 -7.47 -20.75 -17.63
C ALA A 234 -8.92 -20.63 -18.11
N PHE A 235 -9.81 -21.51 -17.65
CA PHE A 235 -11.20 -21.50 -18.08
C PHE A 235 -11.97 -20.27 -17.56
N PRO A 236 -11.86 -19.88 -16.27
CA PRO A 236 -12.42 -18.62 -15.79
C PRO A 236 -11.89 -17.39 -16.50
N LEU A 237 -10.57 -17.32 -16.80
CA LEU A 237 -9.98 -16.21 -17.57
C LEU A 237 -10.51 -16.14 -19.00
N VAL A 238 -10.65 -17.28 -19.67
CA VAL A 238 -11.22 -17.32 -21.03
C VAL A 238 -12.67 -16.83 -21.00
N LEU A 239 -13.47 -17.32 -20.04
CA LEU A 239 -14.86 -16.87 -19.90
C LEU A 239 -14.95 -15.38 -19.58
N SER A 240 -14.15 -14.86 -18.66
CA SER A 240 -14.16 -13.43 -18.30
C SER A 240 -13.50 -12.51 -19.32
N TYR A 241 -12.82 -13.06 -20.34
CA TYR A 241 -12.34 -12.30 -21.48
C TYR A 241 -13.41 -12.14 -22.56
N PHE A 242 -14.22 -13.18 -22.79
CA PHE A 242 -15.29 -13.19 -23.80
C PHE A 242 -16.61 -12.62 -23.29
N PHE A 243 -16.95 -12.89 -22.04
CA PHE A 243 -18.15 -12.38 -21.37
C PHE A 243 -17.74 -11.29 -20.40
N ASN A 244 -18.08 -10.05 -20.73
CA ASN A 244 -17.80 -8.88 -19.90
C ASN A 244 -19.13 -8.19 -19.60
N PHE A 245 -19.59 -8.29 -18.37
CA PHE A 245 -20.76 -7.54 -17.89
C PHE A 245 -20.36 -6.23 -17.22
N THR A 246 -19.10 -6.10 -16.78
CA THR A 246 -18.61 -4.95 -16.00
C THR A 246 -17.83 -3.93 -16.84
N ARG A 247 -18.19 -3.78 -18.13
CA ARG A 247 -17.54 -2.78 -19.00
C ARG A 247 -17.83 -1.37 -18.46
N ARG A 248 -16.80 -0.69 -17.95
CA ARG A 248 -16.84 0.75 -17.68
C ARG A 248 -16.88 1.49 -19.03
N ILE A 249 -17.89 2.34 -19.21
CA ILE A 249 -18.01 3.26 -20.34
C ILE A 249 -17.58 4.61 -19.78
N PHE A 250 -16.42 5.11 -20.19
CA PHE A 250 -16.08 6.50 -19.94
C PHE A 250 -16.60 7.29 -21.13
N GLU A 251 -17.67 8.05 -20.92
CA GLU A 251 -18.10 9.05 -21.90
C GLU A 251 -17.20 10.26 -21.69
N PHE A 252 -16.21 10.44 -22.56
CA PHE A 252 -15.57 11.75 -22.68
C PHE A 252 -16.47 12.60 -23.57
N GLU A 253 -16.75 13.82 -23.14
CA GLU A 253 -17.56 14.80 -23.88
C GLU A 253 -17.22 14.75 -25.38
N GLU A 254 -18.22 14.41 -26.18
CA GLU A 254 -18.23 14.31 -27.66
C GLU A 254 -17.78 12.99 -28.32
N ASP A 255 -17.01 12.10 -27.68
CA ASP A 255 -16.67 10.78 -28.24
C ASP A 255 -16.78 9.68 -27.18
N THR A 256 -17.77 8.80 -27.31
CA THR A 256 -17.94 7.63 -26.42
C THR A 256 -16.82 6.60 -26.67
N VAL A 257 -15.66 6.80 -26.04
CA VAL A 257 -14.55 5.85 -26.12
C VAL A 257 -14.71 4.80 -25.03
N LEU A 258 -15.16 3.61 -25.43
CA LEU A 258 -15.25 2.42 -24.58
C LEU A 258 -13.85 1.96 -24.12
N PHE A 259 -13.34 2.51 -23.02
CA PHE A 259 -12.08 2.06 -22.42
C PHE A 259 -12.30 0.85 -21.51
N ARG A 260 -11.62 -0.24 -21.84
CA ARG A 260 -11.55 -1.44 -21.00
C ARG A 260 -10.51 -1.19 -19.88
N VAL A 261 -10.96 -0.99 -18.64
CA VAL A 261 -10.06 -0.79 -17.48
C VAL A 261 -9.24 -2.04 -17.14
N TYR A 262 -9.83 -3.22 -17.29
CA TYR A 262 -9.17 -4.50 -16.95
C TYR A 262 -9.14 -5.45 -18.14
N ALA A 263 -8.03 -6.16 -18.34
CA ALA A 263 -7.89 -7.13 -19.42
C ALA A 263 -9.00 -8.20 -19.43
N PHE A 264 -9.54 -8.53 -18.26
CA PHE A 264 -10.63 -9.46 -18.01
C PHE A 264 -11.62 -8.91 -16.96
N ASP A 265 -12.85 -9.42 -16.94
CA ASP A 265 -13.90 -9.03 -16.01
C ASP A 265 -13.76 -9.78 -14.65
N PRO A 266 -13.45 -9.10 -13.52
CA PRO A 266 -13.23 -9.75 -12.23
C PRO A 266 -14.50 -10.38 -11.64
N PHE A 267 -15.69 -9.87 -11.97
CA PHE A 267 -16.96 -10.44 -11.54
C PHE A 267 -17.23 -11.76 -12.26
N ILE A 268 -17.09 -11.76 -13.59
CA ILE A 268 -17.27 -12.98 -14.39
C ILE A 268 -16.20 -14.01 -14.07
N PHE A 269 -14.99 -13.59 -13.76
CA PHE A 269 -13.93 -14.49 -13.32
C PHE A 269 -14.35 -15.25 -12.04
N ALA A 270 -14.79 -14.54 -11.00
CA ALA A 270 -15.25 -15.16 -9.76
C ALA A 270 -16.46 -16.09 -9.97
N LEU A 271 -17.47 -15.64 -10.73
CA LEU A 271 -18.68 -16.42 -10.98
C LEU A 271 -18.39 -17.67 -11.82
N SER A 272 -17.61 -17.53 -12.87
CA SER A 272 -17.23 -18.66 -13.72
C SER A 272 -16.40 -19.69 -12.95
N LYS A 273 -15.52 -19.26 -12.06
CA LYS A 273 -14.75 -20.17 -11.19
C LYS A 273 -15.68 -20.96 -10.25
N ILE A 274 -16.65 -20.31 -9.60
CA ILE A 274 -17.67 -20.99 -8.78
C ILE A 274 -18.43 -22.03 -9.61
N PHE A 275 -18.86 -21.64 -10.81
CA PHE A 275 -19.61 -22.52 -11.70
C PHE A 275 -18.77 -23.73 -12.15
N VAL A 276 -17.51 -23.52 -12.51
CA VAL A 276 -16.59 -24.60 -12.87
C VAL A 276 -16.35 -25.52 -11.68
N TYR A 277 -16.14 -24.96 -10.49
CA TYR A 277 -15.97 -25.73 -9.27
C TYR A 277 -17.19 -26.62 -8.98
N TYR A 278 -18.40 -26.08 -9.17
CA TYR A 278 -19.64 -26.86 -9.10
C TYR A 278 -19.66 -28.02 -10.10
N LEU A 279 -19.29 -27.79 -11.35
CA LEU A 279 -19.23 -28.86 -12.36
C LEU A 279 -18.18 -29.94 -12.01
N VAL A 280 -17.04 -29.54 -11.46
CA VAL A 280 -16.00 -30.47 -10.99
C VAL A 280 -16.53 -31.33 -9.84
N GLU A 281 -17.24 -30.75 -8.87
CA GLU A 281 -17.82 -31.51 -7.76
C GLU A 281 -18.85 -32.54 -8.25
N GLN A 282 -19.72 -32.13 -9.18
CA GLN A 282 -20.74 -33.01 -9.79
C GLN A 282 -20.15 -34.10 -10.69
N SER A 283 -18.88 -33.99 -11.09
CA SER A 283 -18.24 -34.98 -11.96
C SER A 283 -18.16 -36.39 -11.34
N ALA A 284 -18.23 -36.49 -10.00
CA ALA A 284 -18.27 -37.76 -9.28
C ALA A 284 -19.48 -38.64 -9.66
N PHE A 285 -20.54 -38.05 -10.23
CA PHE A 285 -21.76 -38.77 -10.65
C PHE A 285 -21.76 -39.14 -12.14
N VAL A 286 -20.70 -38.80 -12.89
CA VAL A 286 -20.61 -39.11 -14.32
C VAL A 286 -20.14 -40.55 -14.51
N ASN A 287 -20.98 -41.36 -15.15
CA ASN A 287 -20.64 -42.75 -15.47
C ASN A 287 -19.61 -42.84 -16.59
N TYR A 288 -18.65 -43.76 -16.44
CA TYR A 288 -17.72 -44.10 -17.52
C TYR A 288 -18.47 -44.63 -18.74
N SER A 289 -18.03 -44.19 -19.92
CA SER A 289 -18.54 -44.72 -21.17
C SER A 289 -18.09 -46.18 -21.33
N THR A 290 -19.03 -47.06 -21.68
CA THR A 290 -18.75 -48.48 -21.97
C THR A 290 -18.35 -48.71 -23.43
N GLY A 291 -18.29 -47.66 -24.25
CA GLY A 291 -17.88 -47.75 -25.65
C GLY A 291 -16.39 -48.10 -25.81
N THR A 292 -16.06 -48.84 -26.85
CA THR A 292 -14.67 -49.24 -27.18
C THR A 292 -13.99 -48.28 -28.17
N CYS A 293 -14.60 -47.13 -28.47
CA CYS A 293 -14.02 -46.15 -29.39
C CYS A 293 -12.95 -45.28 -28.72
N TRP A 294 -12.02 -44.73 -29.51
CA TRP A 294 -10.94 -43.87 -29.02
C TRP A 294 -11.48 -42.66 -28.24
N LEU A 295 -12.62 -42.09 -28.70
CA LEU A 295 -13.31 -41.00 -28.00
C LEU A 295 -13.77 -41.42 -26.60
N ALA A 296 -14.37 -42.61 -26.46
CA ALA A 296 -14.78 -43.12 -25.15
C ALA A 296 -13.57 -43.34 -24.23
N THR A 297 -12.46 -43.86 -24.77
CA THR A 297 -11.21 -44.01 -24.01
C THR A 297 -10.66 -42.66 -23.54
N THR A 298 -10.60 -41.64 -24.42
CA THR A 298 -10.12 -40.31 -24.04
C THR A 298 -11.02 -39.64 -23.01
N THR A 299 -12.35 -39.75 -23.17
CA THR A 299 -13.30 -39.18 -22.21
C THR A 299 -13.19 -39.87 -20.86
N ASN A 300 -13.10 -41.20 -20.83
CA ASN A 300 -12.89 -41.95 -19.59
C ASN A 300 -11.56 -41.59 -18.92
N HIS A 301 -10.50 -41.33 -19.70
CA HIS A 301 -9.21 -40.91 -19.15
C HIS A 301 -9.28 -39.52 -18.52
N ILE A 302 -9.95 -38.57 -19.18
CA ILE A 302 -10.22 -37.23 -18.63
C ILE A 302 -11.06 -37.35 -17.35
N LEU A 303 -12.12 -38.17 -17.35
CA LEU A 303 -12.95 -38.40 -16.17
C LEU A 303 -12.16 -39.03 -15.01
N ALA A 304 -11.24 -39.96 -15.30
CA ALA A 304 -10.37 -40.53 -14.28
C ALA A 304 -9.45 -39.47 -13.66
N HIS A 305 -8.86 -38.59 -14.46
CA HIS A 305 -8.03 -37.49 -13.96
C HIS A 305 -8.83 -36.45 -13.19
N LEU A 306 -10.05 -36.17 -13.64
CA LEU A 306 -10.99 -35.32 -12.93
C LEU A 306 -11.38 -35.92 -11.58
N GLY A 307 -11.47 -37.25 -11.49
CA GLY A 307 -11.64 -37.97 -10.22
C GLY A 307 -10.46 -37.79 -9.26
N ILE A 308 -9.23 -37.81 -9.76
CA ILE A 308 -8.03 -37.49 -8.95
C ILE A 308 -8.12 -36.04 -8.45
N TYR A 309 -8.44 -35.09 -9.34
CA TYR A 309 -8.64 -33.69 -8.95
C TYR A 309 -9.76 -33.52 -7.91
N ASN A 310 -10.85 -34.31 -8.01
CA ASN A 310 -11.96 -34.28 -7.08
C ASN A 310 -11.52 -34.61 -5.63
N THR A 311 -10.54 -35.51 -5.47
CA THR A 311 -9.97 -35.80 -4.14
C THR A 311 -9.35 -34.57 -3.47
N PHE A 312 -8.74 -33.68 -4.26
CA PHE A 312 -8.21 -32.41 -3.76
C PHE A 312 -9.33 -31.38 -3.52
N THR A 313 -10.33 -31.29 -4.41
CA THR A 313 -11.46 -30.37 -4.18
C THR A 313 -12.26 -30.75 -2.93
N ALA A 314 -12.36 -32.04 -2.60
CA ALA A 314 -12.98 -32.49 -1.35
C ALA A 314 -12.27 -31.94 -0.10
N VAL A 315 -10.96 -31.65 -0.17
CA VAL A 315 -10.19 -31.03 0.92
C VAL A 315 -10.51 -29.53 1.03
N LEU A 316 -10.74 -28.86 -0.10
CA LEU A 316 -11.19 -27.46 -0.13
C LEU A 316 -12.62 -27.31 0.42
N GLY A 317 -13.47 -28.33 0.24
CA GLY A 317 -14.84 -28.33 0.73
C GLY A 317 -15.66 -27.19 0.14
N ASN A 318 -16.37 -26.44 0.99
CA ASN A 318 -17.21 -25.32 0.55
C ASN A 318 -16.45 -24.00 0.38
N TRP A 319 -15.14 -23.99 0.64
CA TRP A 319 -14.36 -22.77 0.71
C TRP A 319 -14.33 -21.99 -0.62
N PRO A 320 -14.18 -22.62 -1.80
CA PRO A 320 -14.25 -21.92 -3.09
C PRO A 320 -15.62 -21.29 -3.37
N TYR A 321 -16.71 -21.85 -2.85
CA TYR A 321 -18.04 -21.23 -2.95
C TYR A 321 -18.15 -19.97 -2.10
N VAL A 322 -17.65 -20.02 -0.87
CA VAL A 322 -17.75 -18.90 0.08
C VAL A 322 -16.86 -17.74 -0.35
N ILE A 323 -15.58 -18.00 -0.65
CA ILE A 323 -14.66 -16.94 -1.10
C ILE A 323 -15.03 -16.47 -2.50
N GLY A 324 -15.26 -17.37 -3.45
CA GLY A 324 -15.65 -16.99 -4.80
C GLY A 324 -16.95 -16.18 -4.80
N GLY A 325 -17.94 -16.58 -4.00
CA GLY A 325 -19.20 -15.84 -3.84
C GLY A 325 -18.99 -14.47 -3.21
N GLY A 326 -18.16 -14.37 -2.17
CA GLY A 326 -17.76 -13.09 -1.59
C GLY A 326 -17.06 -12.18 -2.60
N ASN A 327 -16.11 -12.71 -3.37
CA ASN A 327 -15.41 -11.99 -4.42
C ASN A 327 -16.36 -11.52 -5.53
N ALA A 328 -17.33 -12.33 -5.93
CA ALA A 328 -18.37 -11.93 -6.88
C ALA A 328 -19.25 -10.80 -6.33
N LEU A 329 -19.64 -10.86 -5.05
CA LEU A 329 -20.43 -9.80 -4.41
C LEU A 329 -19.65 -8.49 -4.27
N ILE A 330 -18.37 -8.55 -3.88
CA ILE A 330 -17.50 -7.38 -3.80
C ILE A 330 -17.27 -6.79 -5.19
N ALA A 331 -17.04 -7.63 -6.21
CA ALA A 331 -16.92 -7.18 -7.59
C ALA A 331 -18.20 -6.52 -8.11
N LEU A 332 -19.37 -7.01 -7.70
CA LEU A 332 -20.65 -6.39 -7.99
C LEU A 332 -20.84 -5.07 -7.25
N TYR A 333 -20.49 -5.00 -5.95
CA TYR A 333 -20.56 -3.78 -5.16
C TYR A 333 -19.64 -2.68 -5.72
N SER A 334 -18.39 -3.02 -6.08
CA SER A 334 -17.43 -2.07 -6.66
C SER A 334 -17.86 -1.45 -7.98
N GLN A 335 -18.89 -2.02 -8.64
CA GLN A 335 -19.48 -1.39 -9.83
C GLN A 335 -20.45 -0.27 -9.48
N PHE A 336 -21.05 -0.31 -8.29
CA PHE A 336 -22.02 0.69 -7.84
C PHE A 336 -21.41 1.81 -6.99
N GLU A 337 -20.17 1.64 -6.49
CA GLU A 337 -19.48 2.66 -5.68
C GLU A 337 -18.87 3.79 -6.52
N GLU A 338 -18.68 3.58 -7.82
CA GLU A 338 -18.10 4.57 -8.75
C GLU A 338 -19.16 5.25 -9.66
N TYR A 339 -20.45 5.04 -9.42
CA TYR A 339 -21.58 5.78 -9.99
C TYR A 339 -22.27 6.57 -8.90
#